data_AF-A0A952WX25-F1
#
_entry.id   AF-A0A952WX25-F1
#
_cell.length_a   1.000
_cell.length_b   1.000
_cell.length_c   1.000
_cell.angle_alpha   90.00
_cell.angle_beta   90.00
_cell.angle_gamma   90.00
#
_symmetry.space_group_name_H-M   'P 1'
#
loop_
_entity.id
_entity.type
_entity.pdbx_description
1 polymer ?
#
loop_
_entity_poly.entity_id
_entity_poly.type
_entity_poly.pdbx_seq_one_letter_code
_entity_poly.pdbx_strand_id
1 'polypeptide(L)'
;MGKRAAPRPATEQSVLEMTAAQAKRFFLKPESYCNIDFPPYLRFDRLLSAVSNAMGTADLKSMHKCSPRECEEVNCALLSNKDGRHAWRPFQLIHPALYVSLVGHITKPAHWQAIRRRFAEFQAPTNFKCLSIPLRSGSKRKDKAAQILQWWQGIEQGSIELSLDYTHAFHADIADCYAAIYTHSIAWALHSRPVAKAKRTDKALIGNIIDGHIQDMRHGQTNGIPQGSVLMDFVAETVLGYADLELSGRLAAAKITEYRILRYRDDYRIFVNNPQVGEAILKALTEVMIGLGLKLNTSKTTGSQSVVRSSLKPDKLAWLRSRQGDPDPQKHLLAIHAHGADHPNAGSLVVALSRFHERISRSKRIRSADALIAIVVDIAYTSPRTFPVCAAIVSRLLPELKPAKRRLEVIRKIGQKLAQLPNTGHMEVWLQRISHPYEPEIEFSEPMCQLVRGSSVNLWNSDWIGGAKLKAAINPELVVDRRRLKVIKPIVRPAEIRVFSYERY
;
A
#
# COMPACT_ATOMS: atom_id res chain seq x y z
N MET A 1 16.81 -38.62 11.89
CA MET A 1 16.73 -37.46 10.98
C MET A 1 15.40 -37.49 10.26
N GLY A 2 14.37 -36.80 10.77
CA GLY A 2 13.09 -36.69 10.09
C GLY A 2 13.14 -35.56 9.07
N LYS A 3 13.05 -35.87 7.77
CA LYS A 3 12.86 -34.88 6.70
C LYS A 3 11.58 -34.10 7.01
N ARG A 4 11.71 -32.82 7.39
CA ARG A 4 10.58 -31.89 7.41
C ARG A 4 10.08 -31.78 5.98
N ALA A 5 8.91 -32.34 5.72
CA ALA A 5 8.18 -32.13 4.48
C ALA A 5 8.08 -30.62 4.23
N ALA A 6 8.42 -30.18 3.01
CA ALA A 6 8.20 -28.81 2.59
C ALA A 6 6.71 -28.47 2.80
N PRO A 7 6.37 -27.30 3.37
CA PRO A 7 4.98 -26.92 3.54
C PRO A 7 4.30 -26.90 2.16
N ARG A 8 3.16 -27.59 2.02
CA ARG A 8 2.30 -27.48 0.83
C ARG A 8 2.10 -25.99 0.52
N PRO A 9 2.31 -25.53 -0.72
CA PRO A 9 2.10 -24.13 -1.06
C PRO A 9 0.64 -23.79 -0.76
N ALA A 10 0.44 -22.74 0.04
CA ALA A 10 -0.89 -22.20 0.23
C ALA A 10 -1.39 -21.73 -1.14
N THR A 11 -2.57 -22.19 -1.56
CA THR A 11 -3.19 -21.71 -2.79
C THR A 11 -3.68 -20.29 -2.54
N GLU A 12 -2.84 -19.32 -2.87
CA GLU A 12 -3.23 -17.91 -2.97
C GLU A 12 -4.29 -17.81 -4.08
N GLN A 13 -5.37 -17.09 -3.82
CA GLN A 13 -6.46 -16.93 -4.78
C GLN A 13 -6.48 -15.50 -5.31
N SER A 14 -6.41 -15.35 -6.63
CA SER A 14 -6.56 -14.04 -7.27
C SER A 14 -7.98 -13.52 -7.10
N VAL A 15 -8.13 -12.21 -6.91
CA VAL A 15 -9.47 -11.60 -6.88
C VAL A 15 -10.24 -11.89 -8.18
N LEU A 16 -9.56 -12.02 -9.33
CA LEU A 16 -10.17 -12.33 -10.62
C LEU A 16 -10.71 -13.77 -10.73
N GLU A 17 -10.34 -14.66 -9.80
CA GLU A 17 -10.86 -16.03 -9.72
C GLU A 17 -12.12 -16.12 -8.82
N MET A 18 -12.49 -15.02 -8.17
CA MET A 18 -13.60 -14.97 -7.23
C MET A 18 -14.95 -14.76 -7.95
N THR A 19 -16.01 -15.37 -7.41
CA THR A 19 -17.38 -14.99 -7.76
C THR A 19 -17.68 -13.55 -7.32
N ALA A 20 -18.74 -12.94 -7.86
CA ALA A 20 -19.10 -11.56 -7.51
C ALA A 20 -19.30 -11.37 -5.99
N ALA A 21 -19.96 -12.34 -5.34
CA ALA A 21 -20.15 -12.34 -3.88
C ALA A 21 -18.84 -12.52 -3.10
N GLN A 22 -17.92 -13.36 -3.59
CA GLN A 22 -16.60 -13.53 -2.98
C GLN A 22 -15.75 -12.25 -3.12
N ALA A 23 -15.75 -11.62 -4.29
CA ALA A 23 -15.07 -10.34 -4.54
C ALA A 23 -15.64 -9.22 -3.66
N LYS A 24 -16.97 -9.15 -3.48
CA LYS A 24 -17.62 -8.19 -2.57
C LYS A 24 -17.09 -8.35 -1.14
N ARG A 25 -17.08 -9.58 -0.62
CA ARG A 25 -16.54 -9.86 0.71
C ARG A 25 -15.05 -9.54 0.81
N PHE A 26 -14.28 -9.78 -0.23
CA PHE A 26 -12.86 -9.47 -0.28
C PHE A 26 -12.61 -7.96 -0.18
N PHE A 27 -13.28 -7.15 -1.00
CA PHE A 27 -13.08 -5.69 -0.98
C PHE A 27 -13.65 -5.01 0.27
N LEU A 28 -14.65 -5.60 0.94
CA LEU A 28 -15.19 -5.07 2.21
C LEU A 28 -14.38 -5.48 3.46
N LYS A 29 -13.30 -6.25 3.32
CA LYS A 29 -12.40 -6.51 4.46
C LYS A 29 -11.74 -5.21 4.94
N PRO A 30 -11.48 -5.06 6.26
CA PRO A 30 -10.76 -3.90 6.79
C PRO A 30 -9.41 -3.66 6.12
N GLU A 31 -8.66 -4.73 5.85
CA GLU A 31 -7.33 -4.66 5.23
C GLU A 31 -7.40 -4.33 3.72
N SER A 32 -8.56 -4.54 3.09
CA SER A 32 -8.82 -4.11 1.71
C SER A 32 -9.22 -2.65 1.64
N TYR A 33 -9.97 -2.17 2.62
CA TYR A 33 -10.37 -0.76 2.75
C TYR A 33 -9.17 0.14 3.05
N CYS A 34 -8.29 -0.28 3.96
CA CYS A 34 -7.07 0.45 4.28
C CYS A 34 -5.89 -0.53 4.42
N ASN A 35 -4.86 -0.34 3.59
CA ASN A 35 -3.65 -1.17 3.56
C ASN A 35 -2.46 -0.58 4.36
N ILE A 36 -2.70 0.56 5.05
CA ILE A 36 -1.78 1.21 5.97
C ILE A 36 -1.69 0.40 7.26
N ASP A 37 -0.49 0.26 7.82
CA ASP A 37 -0.30 -0.48 9.06
C ASP A 37 -0.69 0.39 10.27
N PHE A 38 -1.83 0.10 10.88
CA PHE A 38 -2.29 0.73 12.11
C PHE A 38 -2.14 -0.20 13.34
N PRO A 39 -2.07 0.37 14.55
CA PRO A 39 -2.26 -0.36 15.79
C PRO A 39 -3.53 -1.23 15.80
N PRO A 40 -3.52 -2.40 16.47
CA PRO A 40 -4.58 -3.41 16.35
C PRO A 40 -5.95 -3.03 16.92
N TYR A 41 -6.03 -1.88 17.61
CA TYR A 41 -7.29 -1.31 18.12
C TYR A 41 -7.94 -0.34 17.12
N LEU A 42 -7.25 0.09 16.07
CA LEU A 42 -7.84 0.88 14.99
C LEU A 42 -8.32 -0.09 13.91
N ARG A 43 -9.63 -0.16 13.70
CA ARG A 43 -10.30 -1.17 12.88
C ARG A 43 -11.48 -0.59 12.11
N PHE A 44 -11.66 -1.02 10.87
CA PHE A 44 -12.71 -0.48 10.01
C PHE A 44 -13.90 -1.43 9.78
N ASP A 45 -13.87 -2.67 10.30
CA ASP A 45 -14.94 -3.67 10.05
C ASP A 45 -16.32 -3.24 10.56
N ARG A 46 -16.38 -2.69 11.79
CA ARG A 46 -17.64 -2.26 12.40
C ARG A 46 -18.26 -1.10 11.63
N LEU A 47 -17.44 -0.13 11.23
CA LEU A 47 -17.85 1.01 10.41
C LEU A 47 -18.39 0.55 9.04
N LEU A 48 -17.63 -0.27 8.31
CA LEU A 48 -18.04 -0.75 6.99
C LEU A 48 -19.33 -1.57 7.05
N SER A 49 -19.50 -2.39 8.09
CA SER A 49 -20.72 -3.18 8.30
C SER A 49 -21.91 -2.29 8.65
N ALA A 50 -21.74 -1.30 9.52
CA ALA A 50 -22.80 -0.34 9.87
C ALA A 50 -23.28 0.42 8.63
N VAL A 51 -22.34 0.94 7.82
CA VAL A 51 -22.64 1.67 6.59
C VAL A 51 -23.30 0.77 5.55
N SER A 52 -22.78 -0.45 5.34
CA SER A 52 -23.39 -1.41 4.42
C SER A 52 -24.83 -1.79 4.82
N ASN A 53 -25.11 -1.92 6.12
CA ASN A 53 -26.45 -2.21 6.63
C ASN A 53 -27.38 -1.00 6.52
N ALA A 54 -26.84 0.21 6.72
CA ALA A 54 -27.61 1.45 6.59
C ALA A 54 -28.07 1.67 5.14
N MET A 55 -27.17 1.45 4.18
CA MET A 55 -27.43 1.59 2.75
C MET A 55 -28.34 0.49 2.20
N GLY A 56 -28.20 -0.75 2.69
CA GLY A 56 -28.98 -1.89 2.19
C GLY A 56 -28.76 -2.12 0.68
N THR A 57 -29.85 -2.08 -0.09
CA THR A 57 -29.84 -2.21 -1.56
C THR A 57 -30.11 -0.90 -2.30
N ALA A 58 -30.33 0.19 -1.57
CA ALA A 58 -30.64 1.49 -2.16
C ALA A 58 -29.42 2.10 -2.85
N ASP A 59 -29.67 2.87 -3.91
CA ASP A 59 -28.64 3.66 -4.59
C ASP A 59 -28.19 4.81 -3.67
N LEU A 60 -26.88 4.99 -3.51
CA LEU A 60 -26.33 6.07 -2.69
C LEU A 60 -26.84 7.44 -3.14
N LYS A 61 -27.08 7.63 -4.44
CA LYS A 61 -27.59 8.89 -4.99
C LYS A 61 -28.94 9.30 -4.42
N SER A 62 -29.81 8.37 -4.04
CA SER A 62 -31.10 8.71 -3.44
C SER A 62 -30.97 9.20 -2.00
N MET A 63 -29.79 9.06 -1.39
CA MET A 63 -29.49 9.51 -0.03
C MET A 63 -28.72 10.84 0.02
N HIS A 64 -28.44 11.43 -1.15
CA HIS A 64 -27.74 12.71 -1.28
C HIS A 64 -28.66 13.88 -0.93
N LYS A 65 -28.12 14.84 -0.17
CA LYS A 65 -28.65 16.20 -0.06
C LYS A 65 -28.11 17.07 -1.21
N CYS A 66 -26.83 16.94 -1.51
CA CYS A 66 -26.15 17.56 -2.64
C CYS A 66 -25.11 16.59 -3.21
N SER A 67 -24.43 16.98 -4.29
CA SER A 67 -23.47 16.10 -4.95
C SER A 67 -22.16 16.02 -4.13
N PRO A 68 -21.65 14.83 -3.77
CA PRO A 68 -20.38 14.71 -3.05
C PRO A 68 -19.19 15.30 -3.83
N ARG A 69 -19.25 15.31 -5.16
CA ARG A 69 -18.24 15.96 -6.02
C ARG A 69 -18.20 17.49 -5.90
N GLU A 70 -19.12 18.11 -5.19
CA GLU A 70 -19.17 19.56 -4.89
C GLU A 70 -18.69 19.85 -3.46
N CYS A 71 -18.24 18.82 -2.74
CA CYS A 71 -17.74 18.93 -1.37
C CYS A 71 -16.23 18.70 -1.32
N GLU A 72 -15.55 19.54 -0.53
CA GLU A 72 -14.14 19.35 -0.18
C GLU A 72 -13.99 18.31 0.94
N GLU A 73 -12.83 17.68 1.01
CA GLU A 73 -12.42 16.81 2.13
C GLU A 73 -13.40 15.64 2.43
N VAL A 74 -14.05 15.12 1.38
CA VAL A 74 -14.93 13.95 1.48
C VAL A 74 -14.18 12.73 2.05
N ASN A 75 -12.92 12.54 1.65
CA ASN A 75 -12.05 11.50 2.21
C ASN A 75 -11.19 12.05 3.34
N CYS A 76 -10.83 11.19 4.30
CA CYS A 76 -9.83 11.53 5.32
C CYS A 76 -8.42 11.38 4.74
N ALA A 77 -7.64 12.44 4.68
CA ALA A 77 -6.26 12.39 4.21
C ALA A 77 -5.30 12.04 5.35
N LEU A 78 -4.49 11.01 5.16
CA LEU A 78 -3.35 10.68 6.01
C LEU A 78 -2.08 10.87 5.18
N LEU A 79 -1.42 12.00 5.37
CA LEU A 79 -0.17 12.28 4.69
C LEU A 79 0.95 11.41 5.30
N SER A 80 1.72 10.77 4.43
CA SER A 80 2.90 10.00 4.81
C SER A 80 4.13 10.60 4.14
N ASN A 81 5.11 10.97 4.94
CA ASN A 81 6.36 11.52 4.45
C ASN A 81 7.25 10.39 3.86
N LYS A 82 7.59 10.45 2.58
CA LYS A 82 8.33 9.39 1.86
C LYS A 82 9.85 9.52 1.99
N ASP A 83 10.37 10.71 2.25
CA ASP A 83 11.81 11.01 2.31
C ASP A 83 12.22 11.79 3.58
N GLY A 84 11.29 12.00 4.51
CA GLY A 84 11.50 12.85 5.70
C GLY A 84 11.55 14.34 5.38
N ARG A 85 11.27 14.76 4.14
CA ARG A 85 11.38 16.15 3.68
C ARG A 85 10.14 16.57 2.90
N HIS A 86 10.23 16.61 1.56
CA HIS A 86 9.22 17.21 0.69
C HIS A 86 8.44 16.19 -0.15
N ALA A 87 8.87 14.93 -0.20
CA ALA A 87 8.15 13.90 -0.95
C ALA A 87 7.01 13.34 -0.10
N TRP A 88 5.83 13.96 -0.13
CA TRP A 88 4.67 13.48 0.62
C TRP A 88 3.77 12.59 -0.23
N ARG A 89 3.28 11.50 0.36
CA ARG A 89 2.28 10.63 -0.24
C ARG A 89 0.97 10.75 0.53
N PRO A 90 -0.11 11.26 -0.09
CA PRO A 90 -1.42 11.30 0.53
C PRO A 90 -2.05 9.93 0.46
N PHE A 91 -2.06 9.19 1.57
CA PHE A 91 -3.01 8.11 1.73
C PHE A 91 -4.38 8.70 2.07
N GLN A 92 -5.45 8.01 1.67
CA GLN A 92 -6.82 8.46 1.89
C GLN A 92 -7.66 7.31 2.44
N LEU A 93 -8.28 7.52 3.59
CA LEU A 93 -9.40 6.69 4.02
C LEU A 93 -10.62 7.18 3.23
N ILE A 94 -10.97 6.45 2.17
CA ILE A 94 -12.09 6.78 1.30
C ILE A 94 -13.37 6.86 2.12
N HIS A 95 -14.22 7.84 1.87
CA HIS A 95 -15.50 7.97 2.56
C HIS A 95 -16.28 6.64 2.57
N PRO A 96 -16.66 6.08 3.74
CA PRO A 96 -17.21 4.73 3.85
C PRO A 96 -18.42 4.46 2.95
N ALA A 97 -19.34 5.42 2.83
CA ALA A 97 -20.51 5.29 1.95
C ALA A 97 -20.13 5.19 0.46
N LEU A 98 -19.22 6.05 -0.03
CA LEU A 98 -18.72 6.00 -1.41
C LEU A 98 -17.95 4.70 -1.67
N TYR A 99 -17.15 4.25 -0.71
CA TYR A 99 -16.42 2.98 -0.80
C TYR A 99 -17.36 1.79 -0.92
N VAL A 100 -18.33 1.66 0.01
CA VAL A 100 -19.31 0.56 0.02
C VAL A 100 -20.17 0.58 -1.26
N SER A 101 -20.60 1.77 -1.71
CA SER A 101 -21.33 1.94 -2.97
C SER A 101 -20.53 1.41 -4.15
N LEU A 102 -19.27 1.87 -4.30
CA LEU A 102 -18.40 1.47 -5.40
C LEU A 102 -18.15 -0.03 -5.42
N VAL A 103 -17.86 -0.64 -4.26
CA VAL A 103 -17.72 -2.10 -4.14
C VAL A 103 -19.01 -2.79 -4.57
N GLY A 104 -20.17 -2.28 -4.14
CA GLY A 104 -21.49 -2.79 -4.55
C GLY A 104 -21.68 -2.78 -6.07
N HIS A 105 -21.30 -1.69 -6.74
CA HIS A 105 -21.40 -1.58 -8.20
C HIS A 105 -20.43 -2.50 -8.94
N ILE A 106 -19.15 -2.53 -8.56
CA ILE A 106 -18.12 -3.39 -9.18
C ILE A 106 -18.50 -4.87 -9.08
N THR A 107 -19.13 -5.25 -7.97
CA THR A 107 -19.42 -6.65 -7.64
C THR A 107 -20.85 -7.09 -7.96
N LYS A 108 -21.63 -6.29 -8.72
CA LYS A 108 -22.86 -6.80 -9.36
C LYS A 108 -22.49 -7.90 -10.37
N PRO A 109 -23.23 -9.02 -10.46
CA PRO A 109 -22.83 -10.17 -11.30
C PRO A 109 -22.44 -9.81 -12.74
N ALA A 110 -23.27 -9.02 -13.43
CA ALA A 110 -23.01 -8.60 -14.82
C ALA A 110 -21.76 -7.71 -14.95
N HIS A 111 -21.60 -6.74 -14.03
CA HIS A 111 -20.43 -5.86 -14.01
C HIS A 111 -19.14 -6.63 -13.72
N TRP A 112 -19.18 -7.50 -12.72
CA TRP A 112 -18.02 -8.31 -12.33
C TRP A 112 -17.60 -9.25 -13.46
N GLN A 113 -18.56 -9.87 -14.15
CA GLN A 113 -18.27 -10.70 -15.33
C GLN A 113 -17.64 -9.87 -16.46
N ALA A 114 -18.14 -8.66 -16.73
CA ALA A 114 -17.56 -7.77 -17.74
C ALA A 114 -16.11 -7.39 -17.39
N ILE A 115 -15.85 -7.01 -16.13
CA ILE A 115 -14.50 -6.70 -15.66
C ILE A 115 -13.57 -7.90 -15.81
N ARG A 116 -13.99 -9.10 -15.38
CA ARG A 116 -13.18 -10.33 -15.50
C ARG A 116 -12.85 -10.66 -16.96
N ARG A 117 -13.80 -10.53 -17.87
CA ARG A 117 -13.55 -10.71 -19.32
C ARG A 117 -12.48 -9.76 -19.82
N ARG A 118 -12.58 -8.49 -19.44
CA ARG A 118 -11.60 -7.49 -19.86
C ARG A 118 -10.20 -7.75 -19.30
N PHE A 119 -10.08 -8.18 -18.05
CA PHE A 119 -8.79 -8.61 -17.49
C PHE A 119 -8.22 -9.86 -18.19
N ALA A 120 -9.06 -10.79 -18.64
CA ALA A 120 -8.59 -11.92 -19.44
C ALA A 120 -7.99 -11.47 -20.77
N GLU A 121 -8.55 -10.44 -21.41
CA GLU A 121 -7.97 -9.83 -22.62
C GLU A 121 -6.63 -9.15 -22.32
N PHE A 122 -6.51 -8.44 -21.19
CA PHE A 122 -5.23 -7.85 -20.76
C PHE A 122 -4.13 -8.90 -20.52
N GLN A 123 -4.52 -10.11 -20.11
CA GLN A 123 -3.63 -11.23 -19.79
C GLN A 123 -3.40 -12.17 -20.98
N ALA A 124 -4.05 -11.95 -22.12
CA ALA A 124 -3.90 -12.78 -23.30
C ALA A 124 -2.49 -12.71 -23.93
N PRO A 125 -1.78 -11.56 -23.95
CA PRO A 125 -0.41 -11.49 -24.45
C PRO A 125 0.54 -12.36 -23.62
N THR A 126 1.04 -13.45 -24.21
CA THR A 126 1.89 -14.42 -23.52
C THR A 126 3.24 -13.87 -23.09
N ASN A 127 3.77 -12.87 -23.81
CA ASN A 127 5.04 -12.19 -23.48
C ASN A 127 4.93 -11.26 -22.26
N PHE A 128 3.73 -11.00 -21.75
CA PHE A 128 3.48 -10.16 -20.58
C PHE A 128 3.10 -11.01 -19.37
N LYS A 129 3.59 -10.61 -18.19
CA LYS A 129 3.15 -11.18 -16.91
C LYS A 129 2.90 -10.04 -15.90
N CYS A 130 1.62 -9.77 -15.64
CA CYS A 130 1.21 -8.89 -14.55
C CYS A 130 1.20 -9.66 -13.21
N LEU A 131 1.87 -9.11 -12.20
CA LEU A 131 2.10 -9.74 -10.90
C LEU A 131 1.49 -8.96 -9.73
N SER A 132 0.68 -7.93 -10.02
CA SER A 132 0.12 -7.00 -9.02
C SER A 132 -1.41 -7.09 -8.85
N ILE A 133 -2.07 -8.07 -9.48
CA ILE A 133 -3.48 -8.35 -9.21
C ILE A 133 -3.65 -8.74 -7.73
N PRO A 134 -4.60 -8.13 -6.98
CA PRO A 134 -4.80 -8.42 -5.57
C PRO A 134 -5.07 -9.90 -5.28
N LEU A 135 -4.39 -10.42 -4.26
CA LEU A 135 -4.49 -11.81 -3.81
C LEU A 135 -5.14 -11.93 -2.43
N ARG A 136 -5.90 -13.02 -2.25
CA ARG A 136 -6.29 -13.51 -0.92
C ARG A 136 -5.37 -14.64 -0.50
N SER A 137 -4.79 -14.53 0.68
CA SER A 137 -4.01 -15.60 1.30
C SER A 137 -4.90 -16.80 1.59
N GLY A 138 -4.51 -17.98 1.11
CA GLY A 138 -5.12 -19.27 1.47
C GLY A 138 -4.59 -19.85 2.78
N SER A 139 -3.70 -19.13 3.49
CA SER A 139 -3.03 -19.60 4.71
C SER A 139 -3.37 -18.72 5.92
N LYS A 140 -2.75 -19.00 7.07
CA LYS A 140 -2.79 -18.12 8.26
C LYS A 140 -2.09 -16.76 8.04
N ARG A 141 -1.42 -16.54 6.90
CA ARG A 141 -0.78 -15.27 6.56
C ARG A 141 -1.81 -14.21 6.17
N LYS A 142 -1.45 -12.94 6.35
CA LYS A 142 -2.22 -11.78 5.88
C LYS A 142 -2.18 -11.69 4.35
N ASP A 143 -3.23 -11.15 3.72
CA ASP A 143 -3.30 -10.91 2.27
C ASP A 143 -2.12 -10.05 1.77
N LYS A 144 -1.74 -9.01 2.52
CA LYS A 144 -0.54 -8.17 2.25
C LYS A 144 0.76 -8.99 2.18
N ALA A 145 0.87 -10.08 2.95
CA ALA A 145 2.04 -10.95 2.93
C ALA A 145 2.10 -11.79 1.65
N ALA A 146 0.95 -12.36 1.25
CA ALA A 146 0.81 -13.08 -0.01
C ALA A 146 1.17 -12.17 -1.19
N GLN A 147 0.67 -10.93 -1.19
CA GLN A 147 1.01 -9.96 -2.24
C GLN A 147 2.51 -9.67 -2.36
N ILE A 148 3.20 -9.48 -1.22
CA ILE A 148 4.66 -9.25 -1.23
C ILE A 148 5.43 -10.49 -1.69
N LEU A 149 4.93 -11.69 -1.41
CA LEU A 149 5.54 -12.93 -1.88
C LEU A 149 5.39 -13.11 -3.37
N GLN A 150 4.19 -12.88 -3.90
CA GLN A 150 3.96 -12.90 -5.32
C GLN A 150 4.86 -11.90 -6.05
N TRP A 151 5.06 -10.71 -5.47
CA TRP A 151 6.06 -9.78 -5.97
C TRP A 151 7.46 -10.38 -5.95
N TRP A 152 7.93 -10.87 -4.80
CA TRP A 152 9.30 -11.36 -4.67
C TRP A 152 9.58 -12.56 -5.58
N GLN A 153 8.69 -13.55 -5.61
CA GLN A 153 8.81 -14.73 -6.46
C GLN A 153 8.65 -14.36 -7.94
N GLY A 154 7.60 -13.61 -8.28
CA GLY A 154 7.30 -13.31 -9.68
C GLY A 154 8.26 -12.31 -10.30
N ILE A 155 8.61 -11.24 -9.58
CA ILE A 155 9.48 -10.17 -10.08
C ILE A 155 10.94 -10.50 -9.80
N GLU A 156 11.36 -10.65 -8.54
CA GLU A 156 12.79 -10.79 -8.24
C GLU A 156 13.35 -12.14 -8.71
N GLN A 157 12.73 -13.26 -8.30
CA GLN A 157 13.18 -14.60 -8.73
C GLN A 157 12.91 -14.82 -10.21
N GLY A 158 11.72 -14.48 -10.70
CA GLY A 158 11.39 -14.61 -12.13
C GLY A 158 12.32 -13.80 -13.04
N SER A 159 12.81 -12.63 -12.61
CA SER A 159 13.81 -11.89 -13.40
C SER A 159 15.17 -12.58 -13.42
N ILE A 160 15.57 -13.22 -12.31
CA ILE A 160 16.81 -14.00 -12.23
C ILE A 160 16.69 -15.24 -13.13
N GLU A 161 15.56 -15.95 -13.12
CA GLU A 161 15.31 -17.10 -13.99
C GLU A 161 15.40 -16.70 -15.49
N LEU A 162 14.82 -15.56 -15.86
CA LEU A 162 14.89 -15.03 -17.22
C LEU A 162 16.30 -14.68 -17.68
N SER A 163 17.29 -14.58 -16.79
CA SER A 163 18.69 -14.40 -17.19
C SER A 163 19.28 -15.59 -17.96
N LEU A 164 18.62 -16.75 -17.93
CA LEU A 164 18.97 -17.91 -18.75
C LEU A 164 18.64 -17.70 -20.23
N ASP A 165 17.56 -16.97 -20.51
CA ASP A 165 17.04 -16.78 -21.88
C ASP A 165 17.40 -15.40 -22.46
N TYR A 166 17.67 -14.42 -21.60
CA TYR A 166 17.88 -13.03 -21.96
C TYR A 166 19.17 -12.45 -21.39
N THR A 167 19.88 -11.69 -22.21
CA THR A 167 21.15 -11.04 -21.85
C THR A 167 20.99 -9.61 -21.35
N HIS A 168 19.87 -8.94 -21.63
CA HIS A 168 19.63 -7.55 -21.25
C HIS A 168 18.32 -7.40 -20.48
N ALA A 169 18.32 -6.49 -19.51
CA ALA A 169 17.12 -6.10 -18.77
C ALA A 169 17.02 -4.57 -18.68
N PHE A 170 15.85 -4.06 -19.06
CA PHE A 170 15.47 -2.66 -18.94
C PHE A 170 14.41 -2.52 -17.85
N HIS A 171 14.54 -1.48 -17.05
CA HIS A 171 13.62 -1.14 -15.98
C HIS A 171 12.93 0.18 -16.32
N ALA A 172 11.64 0.29 -16.05
CA ALA A 172 10.89 1.54 -16.15
C ALA A 172 9.90 1.63 -14.99
N ASP A 173 9.63 2.85 -14.52
CA ASP A 173 8.73 3.17 -13.41
C ASP A 173 7.78 4.28 -13.87
N ILE A 174 6.50 4.21 -13.53
CA ILE A 174 5.55 5.29 -13.84
C ILE A 174 5.62 6.37 -12.75
N ALA A 175 5.89 7.61 -13.17
CA ALA A 175 5.92 8.75 -12.26
C ALA A 175 4.53 9.04 -11.67
N ASP A 176 4.45 9.12 -10.34
CA ASP A 176 3.25 9.46 -9.57
C ASP A 176 1.97 8.74 -10.03
N CYS A 177 2.11 7.46 -10.38
CA CYS A 177 1.09 6.66 -11.08
C CYS A 177 -0.34 6.93 -10.60
N TYR A 178 -0.63 6.75 -9.31
CA TYR A 178 -1.99 6.91 -8.78
C TYR A 178 -2.51 8.35 -8.86
N ALA A 179 -1.65 9.36 -8.71
CA ALA A 179 -2.02 10.77 -8.83
C ALA A 179 -2.16 11.21 -10.30
N ALA A 180 -1.47 10.53 -11.22
CA ALA A 180 -1.48 10.81 -12.64
C ALA A 180 -2.60 10.09 -13.42
N ILE A 181 -3.23 9.05 -12.85
CA ILE A 181 -4.33 8.34 -13.51
C ILE A 181 -5.47 9.32 -13.83
N TYR A 182 -5.71 9.51 -15.13
CA TYR A 182 -6.87 10.23 -15.63
C TYR A 182 -8.12 9.35 -15.46
N THR A 183 -9.13 9.80 -14.71
CA THR A 183 -10.25 8.93 -14.28
C THR A 183 -11.06 8.37 -15.45
N HIS A 184 -11.21 9.12 -16.54
CA HIS A 184 -11.88 8.64 -17.75
C HIS A 184 -11.11 7.52 -18.47
N SER A 185 -9.80 7.37 -18.22
CA SER A 185 -9.03 6.23 -18.74
C SER A 185 -9.50 4.89 -18.19
N ILE A 186 -10.18 4.87 -17.04
CA ILE A 186 -10.81 3.67 -16.47
C ILE A 186 -11.95 3.20 -17.39
N ALA A 187 -12.75 4.13 -17.92
CA ALA A 187 -13.78 3.80 -18.89
C ALA A 187 -13.19 3.34 -20.23
N TRP A 188 -12.09 3.96 -20.68
CA TRP A 188 -11.38 3.50 -21.88
C TRP A 188 -10.85 2.08 -21.71
N ALA A 189 -10.27 1.79 -20.55
CA ALA A 189 -9.73 0.49 -20.23
C ALA A 189 -10.81 -0.59 -20.23
N LEU A 190 -11.98 -0.33 -19.65
CA LEU A 190 -13.06 -1.33 -19.55
C LEU A 190 -13.89 -1.50 -20.83
N HIS A 191 -14.01 -0.45 -21.64
CA HIS A 191 -14.97 -0.43 -22.76
C HIS A 191 -14.35 -0.10 -24.12
N SER A 192 -13.03 0.11 -24.20
CA SER A 192 -12.31 0.78 -25.30
C SER A 192 -12.54 2.29 -25.35
N ARG A 193 -11.52 3.01 -25.82
CA ARG A 193 -11.56 4.47 -25.95
C ARG A 193 -12.67 4.98 -26.87
N PRO A 194 -12.94 4.40 -28.06
CA PRO A 194 -14.02 4.88 -28.94
C PRO A 194 -15.40 4.77 -28.29
N VAL A 195 -15.74 3.61 -27.72
CA VAL A 195 -17.05 3.38 -27.08
C VAL A 195 -17.24 4.31 -25.89
N ALA A 196 -16.25 4.42 -25.01
CA ALA A 196 -16.31 5.30 -23.85
C ALA A 196 -16.44 6.79 -24.23
N LYS A 197 -15.83 7.22 -25.33
CA LYS A 197 -15.99 8.59 -25.86
C LYS A 197 -17.38 8.84 -26.47
N ALA A 198 -17.96 7.85 -27.13
CA ALA A 198 -19.31 7.97 -27.69
C ALA A 198 -20.40 7.95 -26.60
N LYS A 199 -20.18 7.17 -25.53
CA LYS A 199 -21.16 6.92 -24.45
C LYS A 199 -20.69 7.46 -23.09
N ARG A 200 -20.18 8.70 -23.05
CA ARG A 200 -19.52 9.28 -21.85
C ARG A 200 -20.37 9.30 -20.58
N THR A 201 -21.67 9.56 -20.72
CA THR A 201 -22.59 9.70 -19.58
C THR A 201 -23.41 8.43 -19.31
N ASP A 202 -23.29 7.42 -20.19
CA ASP A 202 -24.08 6.20 -20.11
C ASP A 202 -23.69 5.38 -18.87
N LYS A 203 -24.63 5.24 -17.94
CA LYS A 203 -24.43 4.48 -16.69
C LYS A 203 -24.70 2.99 -16.84
N ALA A 204 -25.01 2.49 -18.04
CA ALA A 204 -24.89 1.06 -18.35
C ALA A 204 -23.43 0.60 -18.42
N LEU A 205 -22.49 1.54 -18.67
CA LEU A 205 -21.06 1.25 -18.72
C LEU A 205 -20.44 1.32 -17.31
N ILE A 206 -20.00 0.17 -16.78
CA ILE A 206 -19.37 0.09 -15.44
C ILE A 206 -18.16 1.04 -15.29
N GLY A 207 -17.32 1.20 -16.31
CA GLY A 207 -16.25 2.20 -16.31
C GLY A 207 -16.70 3.64 -16.03
N ASN A 208 -17.86 4.06 -16.55
CA ASN A 208 -18.43 5.40 -16.28
C ASN A 208 -19.03 5.51 -14.86
N ILE A 209 -19.40 4.38 -14.25
CA ILE A 209 -19.82 4.33 -12.85
C ILE A 209 -18.60 4.48 -11.94
N ILE A 210 -17.52 3.75 -12.21
CA ILE A 210 -16.27 3.82 -11.43
C ILE A 210 -15.66 5.21 -11.53
N ASP A 211 -15.52 5.76 -12.74
CA ASP A 211 -15.07 7.13 -12.99
C ASP A 211 -15.91 8.15 -12.20
N GLY A 212 -17.24 8.04 -12.26
CA GLY A 212 -18.14 8.90 -11.51
C GLY A 212 -17.90 8.86 -10.00
N HIS A 213 -17.76 7.67 -9.41
CA HIS A 213 -17.48 7.51 -7.98
C HIS A 213 -16.11 8.10 -7.59
N ILE A 214 -15.09 7.99 -8.44
CA ILE A 214 -13.78 8.57 -8.14
C ILE A 214 -13.86 10.10 -8.15
N GLN A 215 -14.57 10.70 -9.11
CA GLN A 215 -14.83 12.14 -9.10
C GLN A 215 -15.60 12.58 -7.85
N ASP A 216 -16.58 11.78 -7.40
CA ASP A 216 -17.31 12.02 -6.14
C ASP A 216 -16.39 11.98 -4.91
N MET A 217 -15.35 11.15 -4.94
CA MET A 217 -14.30 11.08 -3.90
C MET A 217 -13.29 12.22 -3.99
N ARG A 218 -13.30 13.04 -5.05
CA ARG A 218 -12.19 13.92 -5.46
C ARG A 218 -12.64 15.35 -5.76
N HIS A 219 -13.76 15.81 -5.22
CA HIS A 219 -14.29 17.16 -5.48
C HIS A 219 -14.40 17.44 -7.00
N GLY A 220 -14.89 16.46 -7.76
CA GLY A 220 -15.10 16.58 -9.20
C GLY A 220 -13.84 16.50 -10.07
N GLN A 221 -12.65 16.40 -9.46
CA GLN A 221 -11.41 16.30 -10.22
C GLN A 221 -11.32 15.00 -11.02
N THR A 222 -10.73 15.10 -12.21
CA THR A 222 -10.59 13.99 -13.18
C THR A 222 -9.16 13.44 -13.26
N ASN A 223 -8.25 13.94 -12.42
CA ASN A 223 -6.89 13.43 -12.30
C ASN A 223 -6.63 12.90 -10.89
N GLY A 224 -6.09 11.69 -10.84
CA GLY A 224 -5.71 11.00 -9.62
C GLY A 224 -6.83 10.15 -9.03
N ILE A 225 -6.45 9.03 -8.44
CA ILE A 225 -7.31 8.16 -7.66
C ILE A 225 -6.87 8.15 -6.18
N PRO A 226 -7.78 7.93 -5.22
CA PRO A 226 -7.40 7.76 -3.82
C PRO A 226 -6.35 6.65 -3.63
N GLN A 227 -5.42 6.82 -2.70
CA GLN A 227 -4.35 5.85 -2.43
C GLN A 227 -4.52 5.23 -1.04
N GLY A 228 -4.10 3.98 -0.87
CA GLY A 228 -4.13 3.30 0.44
C GLY A 228 -5.21 2.23 0.60
N SER A 229 -5.89 1.83 -0.48
CA SER A 229 -6.85 0.72 -0.46
C SER A 229 -6.55 -0.30 -1.57
N VAL A 230 -6.87 -1.57 -1.30
CA VAL A 230 -6.75 -2.67 -2.27
C VAL A 230 -7.74 -2.51 -3.42
N LEU A 231 -8.87 -1.82 -3.19
CA LEU A 231 -9.82 -1.52 -4.25
C LEU A 231 -9.23 -0.53 -5.27
N MET A 232 -8.56 0.53 -4.81
CA MET A 232 -7.95 1.51 -5.73
C MET A 232 -6.75 0.92 -6.45
N ASP A 233 -6.00 0.05 -5.78
CA ASP A 233 -5.00 -0.81 -6.41
C ASP A 233 -5.58 -1.63 -7.57
N PHE A 234 -6.75 -2.25 -7.40
CA PHE A 234 -7.43 -2.99 -8.47
C PHE A 234 -7.92 -2.08 -9.62
N VAL A 235 -8.42 -0.89 -9.29
CA VAL A 235 -8.81 0.12 -10.29
C VAL A 235 -7.60 0.58 -11.11
N ALA A 236 -6.45 0.83 -10.48
CA ALA A 236 -5.22 1.15 -11.18
C ALA A 236 -4.80 0.03 -12.15
N GLU A 237 -4.89 -1.23 -11.72
CA GLU A 237 -4.60 -2.38 -12.60
C GLU A 237 -5.51 -2.47 -13.82
N THR A 238 -6.71 -1.88 -13.78
CA THR A 238 -7.60 -1.83 -14.94
C THR A 238 -6.97 -0.96 -16.03
N VAL A 239 -6.44 0.22 -15.66
CA VAL A 239 -5.77 1.14 -16.59
C VAL A 239 -4.43 0.57 -17.06
N LEU A 240 -3.64 0.02 -16.15
CA LEU A 240 -2.32 -0.53 -16.48
C LEU A 240 -2.41 -1.80 -17.32
N GLY A 241 -3.40 -2.68 -17.07
CA GLY A 241 -3.66 -3.83 -17.93
C GLY A 241 -4.08 -3.43 -19.35
N TYR A 242 -4.82 -2.33 -19.49
CA TYR A 242 -5.11 -1.75 -20.80
C TYR A 242 -3.85 -1.20 -21.48
N ALA A 243 -2.94 -0.57 -20.73
CA ALA A 243 -1.65 -0.14 -21.25
C ALA A 243 -0.81 -1.32 -21.77
N ASP A 244 -0.79 -2.43 -21.03
CA ASP A 244 -0.08 -3.66 -21.45
C ASP A 244 -0.63 -4.20 -22.77
N LEU A 245 -1.96 -4.22 -22.93
CA LEU A 245 -2.63 -4.65 -24.17
C LEU A 245 -2.30 -3.74 -25.36
N GLU A 246 -2.37 -2.41 -25.17
CA GLU A 246 -2.03 -1.43 -26.21
C GLU A 246 -0.55 -1.53 -26.61
N LEU A 247 0.35 -1.71 -25.64
CA LEU A 247 1.77 -1.93 -25.92
C LEU A 247 1.97 -3.21 -26.72
N SER A 248 1.34 -4.32 -26.31
CA SER A 248 1.43 -5.59 -27.04
C SER A 248 0.98 -5.44 -28.50
N GLY A 249 -0.10 -4.69 -28.77
CA GLY A 249 -0.57 -4.42 -30.13
C GLY A 249 0.46 -3.65 -30.97
N ARG A 250 1.09 -2.63 -30.38
CA ARG A 250 2.15 -1.86 -31.06
C ARG A 250 3.40 -2.70 -31.37
N LEU A 251 3.83 -3.52 -30.42
CA LEU A 251 5.00 -4.39 -30.60
C LEU A 251 4.75 -5.44 -31.68
N ALA A 252 3.54 -6.02 -31.72
CA ALA A 252 3.14 -6.93 -32.80
C ALA A 252 3.14 -6.24 -34.17
N ALA A 253 2.59 -5.03 -34.27
CA ALA A 253 2.60 -4.25 -35.52
C ALA A 253 4.03 -3.88 -35.99
N ALA A 254 4.94 -3.64 -35.04
CA ALA A 254 6.36 -3.39 -35.29
C ALA A 254 7.17 -4.69 -35.53
N LYS A 255 6.53 -5.87 -35.54
CA LYS A 255 7.16 -7.19 -35.68
C LYS A 255 8.24 -7.47 -34.61
N ILE A 256 8.08 -6.89 -33.42
CA ILE A 256 8.93 -7.18 -32.26
C ILE A 256 8.30 -8.36 -31.52
N THR A 257 8.98 -9.50 -31.49
CA THR A 257 8.45 -10.76 -30.93
C THR A 257 9.32 -11.36 -29.82
N GLU A 258 10.63 -11.13 -29.87
CA GLU A 258 11.61 -11.72 -28.94
C GLU A 258 11.82 -10.85 -27.69
N TYR A 259 10.86 -10.87 -26.79
CA TYR A 259 10.95 -10.16 -25.52
C TYR A 259 10.09 -10.81 -24.44
N ARG A 260 10.44 -10.51 -23.18
CA ARG A 260 9.59 -10.80 -22.02
C ARG A 260 9.36 -9.53 -21.22
N ILE A 261 8.14 -9.31 -20.73
CA ILE A 261 7.83 -8.19 -19.83
C ILE A 261 7.19 -8.73 -18.55
N LEU A 262 7.80 -8.39 -17.41
CA LEU A 262 7.21 -8.57 -16.10
C LEU A 262 6.77 -7.20 -15.57
N ARG A 263 5.53 -7.10 -15.10
CA ARG A 263 5.02 -5.86 -14.49
C ARG A 263 4.49 -6.11 -13.10
N TYR A 264 4.84 -5.21 -12.19
CA TYR A 264 4.21 -5.13 -10.88
C TYR A 264 3.88 -3.67 -10.58
N ARG A 265 2.59 -3.34 -10.51
CA ARG A 265 2.11 -1.97 -10.36
C ARG A 265 2.71 -1.10 -11.49
N ASP A 266 3.37 -0.02 -11.10
CA ASP A 266 4.07 0.96 -11.90
C ASP A 266 5.47 0.51 -12.37
N ASP A 267 6.02 -0.58 -11.82
CA ASP A 267 7.33 -1.12 -12.19
C ASP A 267 7.24 -2.10 -13.38
N TYR A 268 7.90 -1.77 -14.49
CA TYR A 268 8.13 -2.63 -15.65
C TYR A 268 9.56 -3.17 -15.66
N ARG A 269 9.70 -4.46 -15.99
CA ARG A 269 10.99 -5.10 -16.34
C ARG A 269 10.88 -5.75 -17.72
N ILE A 270 11.69 -5.29 -18.66
CA ILE A 270 11.70 -5.69 -20.07
C ILE A 270 12.99 -6.48 -20.33
N PHE A 271 12.88 -7.71 -20.80
CA PHE A 271 13.99 -8.61 -21.07
C PHE A 271 14.10 -8.83 -22.58
N VAL A 272 15.30 -8.64 -23.11
CA VAL A 272 15.62 -8.72 -24.55
C VAL A 272 17.03 -9.27 -24.75
N ASN A 273 17.32 -9.77 -25.95
CA ASN A 273 18.68 -10.14 -26.36
C ASN A 273 19.38 -9.07 -27.21
N ASN A 274 18.62 -8.09 -27.70
CA ASN A 274 19.12 -6.97 -28.47
C ASN A 274 18.75 -5.66 -27.74
N PRO A 275 19.72 -4.83 -27.31
CA PRO A 275 19.43 -3.61 -26.57
C PRO A 275 18.66 -2.56 -27.38
N GLN A 276 18.82 -2.53 -28.71
CA GLN A 276 18.01 -1.65 -29.58
C GLN A 276 16.52 -2.04 -29.56
N VAL A 277 16.21 -3.34 -29.43
CA VAL A 277 14.82 -3.79 -29.21
C VAL A 277 14.30 -3.31 -27.86
N GLY A 278 15.13 -3.33 -26.81
CA GLY A 278 14.79 -2.79 -25.49
C GLY A 278 14.42 -1.31 -25.55
N GLU A 279 15.22 -0.49 -26.23
CA GLU A 279 14.94 0.93 -26.46
C GLU A 279 13.67 1.16 -27.28
N ALA A 280 13.46 0.34 -28.33
CA ALA A 280 12.22 0.39 -29.12
C ALA A 280 10.97 0.10 -28.27
N ILE A 281 11.05 -0.89 -27.36
CA ILE A 281 9.98 -1.21 -26.41
C ILE A 281 9.76 -0.06 -25.43
N LEU A 282 10.82 0.54 -24.87
CA LEU A 282 10.71 1.69 -23.97
C LEU A 282 10.06 2.89 -24.64
N LYS A 283 10.42 3.17 -25.91
CA LYS A 283 9.78 4.20 -26.72
C LYS A 283 8.29 3.92 -26.92
N ALA A 284 7.92 2.70 -27.33
CA ALA A 284 6.53 2.31 -27.51
C ALA A 284 5.73 2.40 -26.20
N LEU A 285 6.32 1.96 -25.07
CA LEU A 285 5.74 2.09 -23.74
C LEU A 285 5.51 3.56 -23.37
N THR A 286 6.49 4.43 -23.65
CA THR A 286 6.37 5.87 -23.40
C THR A 286 5.20 6.47 -24.16
N GLU A 287 5.04 6.14 -25.44
CA GLU A 287 3.93 6.64 -26.25
C GLU A 287 2.55 6.14 -25.76
N VAL A 288 2.46 4.89 -25.32
CA VAL A 288 1.25 4.33 -24.70
C VAL A 288 0.91 5.09 -23.41
N MET A 289 1.90 5.31 -22.54
CA MET A 289 1.72 6.02 -21.28
C MET A 289 1.22 7.45 -21.52
N ILE A 290 1.83 8.19 -22.46
CA ILE A 290 1.39 9.53 -22.85
C ILE A 290 -0.07 9.52 -23.32
N GLY A 291 -0.46 8.51 -24.12
CA GLY A 291 -1.84 8.34 -24.59
C GLY A 291 -2.87 8.16 -23.46
N LEU A 292 -2.44 7.67 -22.31
CA LEU A 292 -3.24 7.47 -21.10
C LEU A 292 -3.11 8.59 -20.05
N GLY A 293 -2.30 9.62 -20.32
CA GLY A 293 -2.02 10.72 -19.39
C GLY A 293 -0.94 10.39 -18.34
N LEU A 294 -0.21 9.28 -18.52
CA LEU A 294 0.86 8.83 -17.64
C LEU A 294 2.24 9.18 -18.21
N LYS A 295 3.27 9.16 -17.37
CA LYS A 295 4.66 9.43 -17.77
C LYS A 295 5.60 8.43 -17.10
N LEU A 296 6.63 8.01 -17.82
CA LEU A 296 7.73 7.24 -17.23
C LEU A 296 8.66 8.16 -16.45
N ASN A 297 9.22 7.63 -15.37
CA ASN A 297 10.23 8.28 -14.56
C ASN A 297 11.61 8.05 -15.15
N THR A 298 12.11 9.04 -15.89
CA THR A 298 13.40 8.98 -16.60
C THR A 298 14.58 8.66 -15.67
N SER A 299 14.56 9.13 -14.41
CA SER A 299 15.63 8.87 -13.44
C SER A 299 15.70 7.40 -12.97
N LYS A 300 14.61 6.66 -13.11
CA LYS A 300 14.51 5.23 -12.77
C LYS A 300 14.50 4.33 -13.99
N THR A 301 14.40 4.89 -15.18
CA THR A 301 14.51 4.13 -16.42
C THR A 301 15.97 3.79 -16.68
N THR A 302 16.31 2.51 -16.69
CA THR A 302 17.70 2.04 -16.82
C THR A 302 17.80 0.79 -17.67
N GLY A 303 18.93 0.60 -18.35
CA GLY A 303 19.28 -0.63 -19.08
C GLY A 303 20.53 -1.28 -18.49
N SER A 304 20.57 -2.61 -18.46
CA SER A 304 21.70 -3.39 -17.92
C SER A 304 21.95 -4.64 -18.75
N GLN A 305 23.22 -4.95 -19.01
CA GLN A 305 23.69 -6.22 -19.59
C GLN A 305 23.77 -7.35 -18.55
N SER A 306 23.65 -7.04 -17.26
CA SER A 306 23.70 -8.02 -16.18
C SER A 306 22.31 -8.17 -15.57
N VAL A 307 21.49 -9.07 -16.14
CA VAL A 307 20.11 -9.33 -15.71
C VAL A 307 20.00 -9.71 -14.24
N VAL A 308 20.86 -10.60 -13.74
CA VAL A 308 20.83 -11.04 -12.32
C VAL A 308 21.07 -9.86 -11.38
N ARG A 309 22.10 -9.05 -11.66
CA ARG A 309 22.41 -7.86 -10.84
C ARG A 309 21.28 -6.84 -10.87
N SER A 310 20.74 -6.51 -12.05
CA SER A 310 19.67 -5.50 -12.17
C SER A 310 18.32 -5.99 -11.60
N SER A 311 18.15 -7.30 -11.45
CA SER A 311 16.97 -7.89 -10.81
C SER A 311 16.85 -7.54 -9.31
N LEU A 312 17.97 -7.26 -8.65
CA LEU A 312 18.05 -6.92 -7.24
C LEU A 312 17.96 -5.40 -7.05
N LYS A 313 17.15 -4.97 -6.07
CA LYS A 313 17.08 -3.54 -5.73
C LYS A 313 18.44 -3.02 -5.21
N PRO A 314 18.83 -1.77 -5.52
CA PRO A 314 20.11 -1.21 -5.10
C PRO A 314 20.34 -1.29 -3.58
N ASP A 315 19.31 -1.03 -2.77
CA ASP A 315 19.38 -1.10 -1.31
C ASP A 315 19.68 -2.51 -0.81
N LYS A 316 19.10 -3.54 -1.45
CA LYS A 316 19.39 -4.94 -1.11
C LYS A 316 20.83 -5.31 -1.45
N LEU A 317 21.32 -4.90 -2.62
CA LEU A 317 22.70 -5.14 -3.04
C LEU A 317 23.71 -4.50 -2.08
N ALA A 318 23.47 -3.26 -1.67
CA ALA A 318 24.31 -2.57 -0.69
C ALA A 318 24.30 -3.30 0.67
N TRP A 319 23.12 -3.70 1.16
CA TRP A 319 22.99 -4.45 2.40
C TRP A 319 23.70 -5.83 2.34
N LEU A 320 23.68 -6.51 1.20
CA LEU A 320 24.41 -7.78 1.00
C LEU A 320 25.93 -7.63 1.12
N ARG A 321 26.47 -6.46 0.78
CA ARG A 321 27.90 -6.16 0.88
C ARG A 321 28.32 -5.65 2.25
N SER A 322 27.37 -5.20 3.07
CA SER A 322 27.64 -4.59 4.35
C SER A 322 27.71 -5.60 5.49
N ARG A 323 28.22 -5.15 6.64
CA ARG A 323 28.18 -5.93 7.88
C ARG A 323 26.76 -5.95 8.45
N GLN A 324 26.04 -7.05 8.23
CA GLN A 324 24.63 -7.19 8.63
C GLN A 324 24.39 -7.52 10.12
N GLY A 325 25.43 -7.51 10.95
CA GLY A 325 25.31 -7.92 12.36
C GLY A 325 26.56 -7.67 13.20
N ASP A 326 26.35 -7.54 14.51
CA ASP A 326 27.40 -7.44 15.53
C ASP A 326 26.90 -8.04 16.86
N PRO A 327 27.68 -8.83 17.63
CA PRO A 327 27.28 -9.31 18.95
C PRO A 327 26.87 -8.23 19.95
N ASP A 328 27.39 -7.01 19.81
CA ASP A 328 26.95 -5.83 20.55
C ASP A 328 25.69 -5.21 19.91
N PRO A 329 24.58 -5.03 20.65
CA PRO A 329 23.35 -4.47 20.08
C PRO A 329 23.51 -3.04 19.57
N GLN A 330 24.34 -2.22 20.19
CA GLN A 330 24.53 -0.83 19.76
C GLN A 330 25.31 -0.78 18.44
N LYS A 331 26.40 -1.53 18.30
CA LYS A 331 27.15 -1.66 17.03
C LYS A 331 26.29 -2.25 15.91
N HIS A 332 25.47 -3.26 16.22
CA HIS A 332 24.53 -3.80 15.23
C HIS A 332 23.54 -2.75 14.76
N LEU A 333 22.97 -1.98 15.69
CA LEU A 333 22.03 -0.92 15.35
C LEU A 333 22.70 0.23 14.58
N LEU A 334 23.96 0.55 14.86
CA LEU A 334 24.75 1.52 14.10
C LEU A 334 25.00 1.07 12.65
N ALA A 335 25.21 -0.24 12.42
CA ALA A 335 25.30 -0.76 11.06
C ALA A 335 23.96 -0.61 10.29
N ILE A 336 22.84 -0.81 10.98
CA ILE A 336 21.51 -0.57 10.41
C ILE A 336 21.27 0.92 10.14
N HIS A 337 21.71 1.79 11.07
CA HIS A 337 21.64 3.25 10.91
C HIS A 337 22.43 3.73 9.70
N ALA A 338 23.68 3.27 9.53
CA ALA A 338 24.50 3.60 8.36
C ALA A 338 23.80 3.20 7.05
N HIS A 339 23.27 1.97 6.99
CA HIS A 339 22.49 1.54 5.83
C HIS A 339 21.24 2.39 5.57
N GLY A 340 20.56 2.81 6.63
CA GLY A 340 19.38 3.68 6.52
C GLY A 340 19.71 5.11 6.10
N ALA A 341 20.91 5.61 6.40
CA ALA A 341 21.39 6.90 5.92
C ALA A 341 21.64 6.89 4.41
N ASP A 342 22.24 5.81 3.89
CA ASP A 342 22.51 5.65 2.45
C ASP A 342 21.24 5.28 1.65
N HIS A 343 20.33 4.54 2.27
CA HIS A 343 19.12 4.01 1.65
C HIS A 343 17.86 4.30 2.48
N PRO A 344 17.46 5.58 2.59
CA PRO A 344 16.30 5.95 3.39
C PRO A 344 15.01 5.33 2.84
N ASN A 345 14.11 4.93 3.73
CA ASN A 345 12.82 4.30 3.42
C ASN A 345 12.90 2.98 2.61
N ALA A 346 14.08 2.38 2.55
CA ALA A 346 14.33 1.12 1.86
C ALA A 346 13.62 -0.07 2.51
N GLY A 347 13.26 -1.06 1.69
CA GLY A 347 12.70 -2.31 2.18
C GLY A 347 13.70 -3.12 3.01
N SER A 348 14.97 -3.14 2.58
CA SER A 348 16.08 -3.77 3.32
C SER A 348 16.25 -3.20 4.73
N LEU A 349 16.08 -1.88 4.91
CA LEU A 349 16.13 -1.23 6.22
C LEU A 349 15.02 -1.73 7.16
N VAL A 350 13.78 -1.82 6.68
CA VAL A 350 12.64 -2.37 7.46
C VAL A 350 12.90 -3.83 7.86
N VAL A 351 13.49 -4.63 6.96
CA VAL A 351 13.86 -6.03 7.24
C VAL A 351 14.96 -6.10 8.30
N ALA A 352 16.01 -5.27 8.19
CA ALA A 352 17.11 -5.23 9.15
C ALA A 352 16.62 -4.81 10.55
N LEU A 353 15.80 -3.76 10.65
CA LEU A 353 15.16 -3.34 11.90
C LEU A 353 14.25 -4.42 12.48
N SER A 354 13.49 -5.13 11.64
CA SER A 354 12.62 -6.23 12.10
C SER A 354 13.44 -7.37 12.72
N ARG A 355 14.58 -7.71 12.11
CA ARG A 355 15.55 -8.69 12.66
C ARG A 355 16.21 -8.18 13.95
N PHE A 356 16.51 -6.89 14.04
CA PHE A 356 16.99 -6.27 15.27
C PHE A 356 15.95 -6.35 16.39
N HIS A 357 14.69 -6.03 16.10
CA HIS A 357 13.58 -6.12 17.04
C HIS A 357 13.42 -7.55 17.58
N GLU A 358 13.53 -8.56 16.70
CA GLU A 358 13.52 -9.97 17.09
C GLU A 358 14.61 -10.32 18.09
N ARG A 359 15.82 -9.86 17.82
CA ARG A 359 16.97 -10.10 18.67
C ARG A 359 16.77 -9.49 20.06
N ILE A 360 16.43 -8.22 20.15
CA ILE A 360 16.27 -7.55 21.45
C ILE A 360 15.03 -8.04 22.22
N SER A 361 14.02 -8.55 21.52
CA SER A 361 12.83 -9.17 22.14
C SER A 361 13.18 -10.44 22.92
N ARG A 362 14.25 -11.13 22.54
CA ARG A 362 14.75 -12.35 23.22
C ARG A 362 15.73 -12.04 24.36
N SER A 363 16.27 -10.83 24.40
CA SER A 363 17.21 -10.40 25.44
C SER A 363 16.50 -10.13 26.77
N LYS A 364 17.03 -10.66 27.88
CA LYS A 364 16.48 -10.42 29.23
C LYS A 364 16.73 -9.00 29.74
N ARG A 365 17.91 -8.45 29.48
CA ARG A 365 18.33 -7.10 29.89
C ARG A 365 19.00 -6.41 28.72
N ILE A 366 18.75 -5.12 28.57
CA ILE A 366 19.36 -4.30 27.51
C ILE A 366 20.11 -3.15 28.19
N ARG A 367 21.41 -3.04 27.88
CA ARG A 367 22.23 -1.91 28.35
C ARG A 367 22.08 -0.73 27.39
N SER A 368 22.34 0.48 27.88
CA SER A 368 22.36 1.70 27.06
C SER A 368 21.05 1.99 26.32
N ALA A 369 19.91 1.76 26.99
CA ALA A 369 18.59 1.93 26.38
C ALA A 369 18.36 3.35 25.80
N ASP A 370 18.83 4.41 26.48
CA ASP A 370 18.78 5.78 25.95
C ASP A 370 19.49 5.92 24.60
N ALA A 371 20.71 5.37 24.47
CA ALA A 371 21.49 5.44 23.24
C ALA A 371 20.83 4.64 22.10
N LEU A 372 20.31 3.44 22.41
CA LEU A 372 19.58 2.64 21.43
C LEU A 372 18.31 3.33 20.95
N ILE A 373 17.54 3.94 21.86
CA ILE A 373 16.36 4.74 21.50
C ILE A 373 16.75 5.91 20.61
N ALA A 374 17.82 6.64 20.95
CA ALA A 374 18.28 7.77 20.15
C ALA A 374 18.61 7.37 18.71
N ILE A 375 19.34 6.26 18.51
CA ILE A 375 19.66 5.76 17.17
C ILE A 375 18.39 5.33 16.42
N VAL A 376 17.48 4.58 17.07
CA VAL A 376 16.23 4.14 16.43
C VAL A 376 15.37 5.32 16.00
N VAL A 377 15.24 6.34 16.84
CA VAL A 377 14.45 7.54 16.55
C VAL A 377 15.09 8.35 15.43
N ASP A 378 16.41 8.36 15.33
CA ASP A 378 17.13 9.00 14.22
C ASP A 378 16.90 8.29 12.87
N ILE A 379 16.91 6.94 12.88
CA ILE A 379 16.50 6.15 11.70
C ILE A 379 15.05 6.46 11.34
N ALA A 380 14.16 6.52 12.32
CA ALA A 380 12.75 6.79 12.09
C ALA A 380 12.52 8.20 11.51
N TYR A 381 13.30 9.19 11.98
CA TYR A 381 13.25 10.57 11.51
C TYR A 381 13.63 10.70 10.03
N THR A 382 14.70 10.02 9.61
CA THR A 382 15.17 10.04 8.20
C THR A 382 14.40 9.08 7.30
N SER A 383 13.81 8.03 7.88
CA SER A 383 13.06 6.99 7.18
C SER A 383 11.67 6.75 7.79
N PRO A 384 10.70 7.65 7.55
CA PRO A 384 9.35 7.53 8.11
C PRO A 384 8.65 6.19 7.85
N ARG A 385 8.94 5.53 6.73
CA ARG A 385 8.40 4.19 6.44
C ARG A 385 8.72 3.15 7.54
N THR A 386 9.78 3.38 8.31
CA THR A 386 10.23 2.49 9.39
C THR A 386 9.50 2.72 10.71
N PHE A 387 8.64 3.75 10.82
CA PHE A 387 8.00 4.12 12.09
C PHE A 387 7.34 2.96 12.83
N PRO A 388 6.54 2.08 12.20
CA PRO A 388 5.92 0.96 12.92
C PRO A 388 6.96 0.04 13.59
N VAL A 389 8.04 -0.31 12.89
CA VAL A 389 9.09 -1.19 13.44
C VAL A 389 9.96 -0.46 14.46
N CYS A 390 10.28 0.81 14.22
CA CYS A 390 11.00 1.65 15.17
C CYS A 390 10.22 1.85 16.47
N ALA A 391 8.92 2.13 16.39
CA ALA A 391 8.03 2.21 17.56
C ALA A 391 8.02 0.90 18.34
N ALA A 392 8.00 -0.25 17.66
CA ALA A 392 8.09 -1.54 18.35
C ALA A 392 9.43 -1.75 19.07
N ILE A 393 10.55 -1.40 18.43
CA ILE A 393 11.87 -1.43 19.07
C ILE A 393 11.90 -0.51 20.29
N VAL A 394 11.44 0.75 20.15
CA VAL A 394 11.36 1.71 21.26
C VAL A 394 10.48 1.15 22.39
N SER A 395 9.31 0.58 22.08
CA SER A 395 8.42 -0.01 23.10
C SER A 395 9.08 -1.11 23.92
N ARG A 396 10.01 -1.86 23.34
CA ARG A 396 10.82 -2.86 24.04
C ARG A 396 11.89 -2.22 24.93
N LEU A 397 12.42 -1.06 24.56
CA LEU A 397 13.47 -0.35 25.29
C LEU A 397 12.93 0.52 26.43
N LEU A 398 11.73 1.10 26.30
CA LEU A 398 11.11 1.98 27.30
C LEU A 398 11.04 1.39 28.72
N PRO A 399 10.73 0.09 28.94
CA PRO A 399 10.74 -0.50 30.27
C PRO A 399 12.10 -0.48 30.99
N GLU A 400 13.20 -0.42 30.25
CA GLU A 400 14.57 -0.40 30.81
C GLU A 400 14.93 0.99 31.36
N LEU A 401 14.21 2.04 30.94
CA LEU A 401 14.38 3.40 31.45
C LEU A 401 13.77 3.50 32.86
N LYS A 402 14.63 3.64 33.86
CA LYS A 402 14.26 3.86 35.26
C LYS A 402 14.87 5.17 35.75
N PRO A 403 14.16 5.96 36.58
CA PRO A 403 12.79 5.74 37.08
C PRO A 403 11.70 6.01 36.02
N ALA A 404 10.43 5.74 36.35
CA ALA A 404 9.29 5.92 35.42
C ALA A 404 9.22 7.34 34.82
N LYS A 405 9.60 8.38 35.59
CA LYS A 405 9.69 9.76 35.11
C LYS A 405 10.60 9.89 33.88
N ARG A 406 11.76 9.21 33.88
CA ARG A 406 12.70 9.22 32.73
C ARG A 406 12.06 8.67 31.47
N ARG A 407 11.19 7.67 31.59
CA ARG A 407 10.46 7.09 30.45
C ARG A 407 9.56 8.13 29.78
N LEU A 408 8.79 8.87 30.58
CA LEU A 408 7.90 9.93 30.06
C LEU A 408 8.70 11.07 29.45
N GLU A 409 9.80 11.48 30.08
CA GLU A 409 10.73 12.47 29.51
C GLU A 409 11.24 12.05 28.13
N VAL A 410 11.64 10.78 27.97
CA VAL A 410 12.10 10.25 26.68
C VAL A 410 10.97 10.24 25.66
N ILE A 411 9.76 9.80 26.02
CA ILE A 411 8.59 9.83 25.12
C ILE A 411 8.32 11.25 24.62
N ARG A 412 8.34 12.26 25.51
CA ARG A 412 8.14 13.66 25.13
C ARG A 412 9.25 14.18 24.20
N LYS A 413 10.51 13.83 24.48
CA LYS A 413 11.64 14.17 23.60
C LYS A 413 11.51 13.54 22.20
N ILE A 414 11.03 12.30 22.13
CA ILE A 414 10.74 11.64 20.84
C ILE A 414 9.65 12.41 20.10
N GLY A 415 8.54 12.73 20.77
CA GLY A 415 7.46 13.54 20.18
C GLY A 415 7.95 14.88 19.67
N GLN A 416 8.73 15.62 20.47
CA GLN A 416 9.29 16.92 20.08
C GLN A 416 10.26 16.83 18.89
N LYS A 417 11.16 15.84 18.86
CA LYS A 417 12.08 15.64 17.72
C LYS A 417 11.29 15.33 16.46
N LEU A 418 10.29 14.47 16.56
CA LEU A 418 9.53 14.02 15.41
C LEU A 418 8.50 15.06 14.91
N ALA A 419 7.98 15.92 15.78
CA ALA A 419 7.08 17.03 15.40
C ALA A 419 7.74 18.08 14.49
N GLN A 420 9.07 18.04 14.35
CA GLN A 420 9.80 18.86 13.38
C GLN A 420 9.60 18.38 11.93
N LEU A 421 9.10 17.15 11.74
CA LEU A 421 8.77 16.62 10.42
C LEU A 421 7.34 17.06 10.05
N PRO A 422 7.13 17.55 8.83
CA PRO A 422 5.77 17.78 8.35
C PRO A 422 5.05 16.45 8.13
N ASN A 423 3.73 16.46 8.30
CA ASN A 423 2.84 15.39 7.86
C ASN A 423 3.12 14.03 8.52
N THR A 424 3.12 14.03 9.85
CA THR A 424 3.47 12.89 10.71
C THR A 424 2.28 12.13 11.26
N GLY A 425 1.08 12.28 10.71
CA GLY A 425 -0.13 11.67 11.27
C GLY A 425 0.00 10.17 11.56
N HIS A 426 0.52 9.40 10.59
CA HIS A 426 0.74 7.96 10.76
C HIS A 426 1.73 7.63 11.90
N MET A 427 2.73 8.48 12.08
CA MET A 427 3.73 8.34 13.13
C MET A 427 3.14 8.67 14.50
N GLU A 428 2.34 9.73 14.62
CA GLU A 428 1.64 10.08 15.85
C GLU A 428 0.77 8.93 16.35
N VAL A 429 0.11 8.21 15.44
CA VAL A 429 -0.68 7.02 15.79
C VAL A 429 0.19 5.92 16.44
N TRP A 430 1.41 5.69 15.93
CA TRP A 430 2.33 4.71 16.53
C TRP A 430 3.01 5.22 17.80
N LEU A 431 3.26 6.53 17.90
CA LEU A 431 3.78 7.15 19.12
C LEU A 431 2.73 7.08 20.24
N GLN A 432 1.46 7.35 19.93
CA GLN A 432 0.34 7.14 20.84
C GLN A 432 0.25 5.68 21.28
N ARG A 433 0.40 4.71 20.37
CA ARG A 433 0.38 3.28 20.72
C ARG A 433 1.41 2.92 21.78
N ILE A 434 2.62 3.49 21.73
CA ILE A 434 3.70 3.16 22.67
C ILE A 434 3.68 4.02 23.94
N SER A 435 3.06 5.21 23.91
CA SER A 435 2.91 6.07 25.07
C SER A 435 1.66 5.78 25.90
N HIS A 436 0.57 5.32 25.27
CA HIS A 436 -0.74 5.12 25.92
C HIS A 436 -0.69 4.25 27.19
N PRO A 437 0.10 3.16 27.28
CA PRO A 437 0.20 2.37 28.51
C PRO A 437 0.90 3.07 29.68
N TYR A 438 1.51 4.24 29.45
CA TYR A 438 2.23 5.02 30.45
C TYR A 438 1.57 6.37 30.75
N GLU A 439 1.04 7.03 29.72
CA GLU A 439 0.37 8.33 29.80
C GLU A 439 -0.70 8.42 28.69
N PRO A 440 -1.94 7.96 28.96
CA PRO A 440 -3.04 8.00 27.98
C PRO A 440 -3.42 9.40 27.51
N GLU A 441 -3.15 10.41 28.33
CA GLU A 441 -3.55 11.80 28.14
C GLU A 441 -2.64 12.61 27.22
N ILE A 442 -1.54 12.03 26.69
CA ILE A 442 -0.68 12.74 25.73
C ILE A 442 -1.50 13.12 24.49
N GLU A 443 -1.51 14.42 24.20
CA GLU A 443 -2.20 14.98 23.05
C GLU A 443 -1.36 14.86 21.77
N PHE A 444 -2.05 14.54 20.68
CA PHE A 444 -1.48 14.45 19.34
C PHE A 444 -2.44 15.18 18.38
N SER A 445 -1.89 15.81 17.35
CA SER A 445 -2.64 16.59 16.36
C SER A 445 -3.48 15.72 15.44
N GLU A 446 -3.03 14.50 15.14
CA GLU A 446 -3.71 13.58 14.22
C GLU A 446 -5.14 13.24 14.69
N PRO A 447 -6.19 13.49 13.86
CA PRO A 447 -7.58 13.16 14.16
C PRO A 447 -7.81 11.74 14.68
N MET A 448 -7.12 10.74 14.13
CA MET A 448 -7.22 9.37 14.63
C MET A 448 -6.75 9.21 16.07
N CYS A 449 -5.73 9.96 16.50
CA CYS A 449 -5.25 9.95 17.88
C CYS A 449 -6.27 10.59 18.83
N GLN A 450 -6.92 11.67 18.41
CA GLN A 450 -7.98 12.33 19.18
C GLN A 450 -9.19 11.40 19.39
N LEU A 451 -9.57 10.63 18.37
CA LEU A 451 -10.61 9.58 18.52
C LEU A 451 -10.22 8.52 19.55
N VAL A 452 -8.95 8.08 19.56
CA VAL A 452 -8.46 7.11 20.55
C VAL A 452 -8.53 7.68 21.97
N ARG A 453 -8.39 8.99 22.16
CA ARG A 453 -8.61 9.64 23.47
C ARG A 453 -10.10 9.71 23.86
N GLY A 454 -11.01 9.64 22.89
CA GLY A 454 -12.45 9.79 23.12
C GLY A 454 -13.00 11.18 22.77
N SER A 455 -12.21 12.01 22.09
CA SER A 455 -12.71 13.26 21.52
C SER A 455 -13.66 12.97 20.35
N SER A 456 -14.72 13.77 20.22
CA SER A 456 -15.60 13.72 19.05
C SER A 456 -14.90 14.40 17.87
N VAL A 457 -14.59 13.63 16.83
CA VAL A 457 -13.88 14.12 15.64
C VAL A 457 -14.53 13.55 14.39
N ASN A 458 -14.79 14.42 13.42
CA ASN A 458 -15.23 14.00 12.10
C ASN A 458 -14.00 13.65 11.25
N LEU A 459 -13.91 12.39 10.80
CA LEU A 459 -12.84 11.97 9.88
C LEU A 459 -13.19 12.25 8.42
N TRP A 460 -14.49 12.26 8.09
CA TRP A 460 -14.98 12.37 6.72
C TRP A 460 -16.01 13.48 6.64
N ASN A 461 -15.97 14.27 5.57
CA ASN A 461 -17.06 15.20 5.27
C ASN A 461 -18.30 14.41 4.78
N SER A 462 -19.36 14.46 5.58
CA SER A 462 -20.67 13.82 5.33
C SER A 462 -21.80 14.82 5.09
N ASP A 463 -21.51 16.10 4.82
CA ASP A 463 -22.53 17.15 4.69
C ASP A 463 -23.40 17.01 3.44
N TRP A 464 -22.92 16.27 2.44
CA TRP A 464 -23.66 15.89 1.25
C TRP A 464 -24.70 14.79 1.49
N ILE A 465 -24.76 14.17 2.68
CA ILE A 465 -25.73 13.11 3.00
C ILE A 465 -26.97 13.70 3.65
N GLY A 466 -28.14 13.47 3.04
CA GLY A 466 -29.44 13.87 3.59
C GLY A 466 -30.08 12.81 4.50
N GLY A 467 -29.77 11.53 4.28
CA GLY A 467 -30.36 10.42 5.03
C GLY A 467 -29.82 10.28 6.45
N ALA A 468 -30.67 10.53 7.46
CA ALA A 468 -30.29 10.44 8.88
C ALA A 468 -29.72 9.07 9.28
N LYS A 469 -30.30 7.97 8.75
CA LYS A 469 -29.83 6.59 9.02
C LYS A 469 -28.40 6.37 8.53
N LEU A 470 -28.06 6.84 7.31
CA LEU A 470 -26.73 6.69 6.75
C LEU A 470 -25.72 7.60 7.46
N LYS A 471 -26.10 8.86 7.73
CA LYS A 471 -25.25 9.80 8.47
C LYS A 471 -24.89 9.27 9.87
N ALA A 472 -25.86 8.68 10.59
CA ALA A 472 -25.61 8.05 11.89
C ALA A 472 -24.72 6.79 11.80
N ALA A 473 -24.75 6.07 10.69
CA ALA A 473 -23.91 4.87 10.49
C ALA A 473 -22.44 5.21 10.20
N ILE A 474 -22.16 6.40 9.67
CA ILE A 474 -20.80 6.92 9.46
C ILE A 474 -20.32 7.51 10.79
N ASN A 475 -20.10 6.64 11.77
CA ASN A 475 -19.66 7.01 13.11
C ASN A 475 -18.15 6.73 13.28
N PRO A 476 -17.29 7.75 13.39
CA PRO A 476 -15.86 7.60 13.62
C PRO A 476 -15.49 6.80 14.89
N GLU A 477 -16.34 6.78 15.91
CA GLU A 477 -16.08 5.99 17.12
C GLU A 477 -16.01 4.47 16.84
N LEU A 478 -16.68 4.01 15.77
CA LEU A 478 -16.61 2.61 15.34
C LEU A 478 -15.21 2.20 14.84
N VAL A 479 -14.34 3.17 14.58
CA VAL A 479 -12.93 2.94 14.19
C VAL A 479 -12.10 2.44 15.39
N VAL A 480 -12.47 2.79 16.62
CA VAL A 480 -11.69 2.48 17.82
C VAL A 480 -12.29 1.27 18.56
N ASP A 481 -11.58 0.15 18.55
CA ASP A 481 -11.92 -1.01 19.38
C ASP A 481 -11.47 -0.80 20.83
N ARG A 482 -12.32 -0.10 21.60
CA ARG A 482 -12.09 0.23 23.03
C ARG A 482 -11.74 -0.99 23.89
N ARG A 483 -12.28 -2.17 23.57
CA ARG A 483 -11.97 -3.42 24.30
C ARG A 483 -10.52 -3.83 24.09
N ARG A 484 -10.02 -3.73 22.85
CA ARG A 484 -8.61 -4.00 22.54
C ARG A 484 -7.69 -2.94 23.12
N LEU A 485 -8.08 -1.66 23.05
CA LEU A 485 -7.31 -0.55 23.61
C LEU A 485 -7.05 -0.74 25.11
N LYS A 486 -8.07 -1.14 25.89
CA LYS A 486 -7.94 -1.38 27.34
C LYS A 486 -6.96 -2.49 27.73
N VAL A 487 -6.74 -3.47 26.85
CA VAL A 487 -5.90 -4.65 27.13
C VAL A 487 -4.54 -4.63 26.44
N ILE A 488 -4.17 -3.51 25.80
CA ILE A 488 -2.86 -3.42 25.16
C ILE A 488 -1.74 -3.52 26.18
N LYS A 489 -0.66 -4.20 25.80
CA LYS A 489 0.55 -4.27 26.61
C LYS A 489 1.51 -3.14 26.24
N PRO A 490 2.37 -2.69 27.18
CA PRO A 490 3.38 -1.66 26.90
C PRO A 490 4.32 -1.99 25.74
N ILE A 491 4.72 -3.26 25.63
CA ILE A 491 5.60 -3.73 24.56
C ILE A 491 4.76 -4.14 23.35
N VAL A 492 5.02 -3.53 22.20
CA VAL A 492 4.44 -3.89 20.90
C VAL A 492 5.03 -5.22 20.45
N ARG A 493 4.17 -6.23 20.30
CA ARG A 493 4.61 -7.55 19.88
C ARG A 493 4.95 -7.54 18.40
N PRO A 494 5.90 -8.38 17.94
CA PRO A 494 6.19 -8.48 16.52
C PRO A 494 4.96 -8.82 15.66
N ALA A 495 3.98 -9.57 16.18
CA ALA A 495 2.73 -9.87 15.48
C ALA A 495 1.86 -8.63 15.18
N GLU A 496 2.00 -7.54 15.93
CA GLU A 496 1.24 -6.29 15.69
C GLU A 496 1.74 -5.55 14.45
N ILE A 497 3.05 -5.61 14.17
CA ILE A 497 3.69 -4.88 13.07
C ILE A 497 4.08 -5.77 11.89
N ARG A 498 4.18 -7.08 12.07
CA ARG A 498 4.63 -7.97 11.01
C ARG A 498 3.58 -8.18 9.95
N VAL A 499 4.04 -8.08 8.71
CA VAL A 499 3.33 -8.58 7.53
C VAL A 499 3.56 -10.09 7.39
N PHE A 500 4.77 -10.59 7.66
CA PHE A 500 5.12 -12.01 7.58
C PHE A 500 5.14 -12.73 8.94
N SER A 501 4.46 -13.88 9.02
CA SER A 501 4.59 -14.80 10.16
C SER A 501 5.74 -15.79 9.91
N TYR A 502 6.87 -15.61 10.59
CA TYR A 502 7.89 -16.62 10.88
C TYR A 502 8.56 -17.39 9.71
N GLU A 503 8.65 -16.80 8.52
CA GLU A 503 9.46 -17.41 7.47
C GLU A 503 10.69 -16.55 7.17
N ARG A 504 11.85 -17.14 7.46
CA ARG A 504 13.14 -16.67 6.97
C ARG A 504 13.14 -16.94 5.46
N TYR A 505 13.09 -15.87 4.67
CA TYR A 505 13.50 -15.91 3.27
C TYR A 505 15.01 -15.75 3.21
#